data_AF-A0A966I5G7-F1
#
_entry.id   AF-A0A966I5G7-F1
#
_cell.length_a   1.000
_cell.length_b   1.000
_cell.length_c   1.000
_cell.angle_alpha   90.00
_cell.angle_beta   90.00
_cell.angle_gamma   90.00
#
_symmetry.space_group_name_H-M   'P 1'
#
loop_
_entity.id
_entity.type
_entity.pdbx_description
1 polymer ?
#
loop_
_entity_poly.entity_id
_entity_poly.type
_entity_poly.pdbx_seq_one_letter_code
_entity_poly.pdbx_strand_id
1 'polypeptide(L)'
;MDGSIEWEKFHPIEDEKDFPNSKDRRCPRCGTPVSGRPNKIYCSGNCRKRHREGKRNAALSMAKRRENAELYDRAKRLTEMLYLTPPIKRLGFMKDLIDIARTGHDAQLRDILSNQTLINLSWSEKQKYLHRNSSNYCTISQAASNYCKRFWKANVRDVVYGRAPEPPTGVVK
;
A
#
# COMPACT_ATOMS: atom_id res chain seq x y z
N MET A 1 -19.64 19.56 -79.05
CA MET A 1 -20.39 18.54 -78.29
C MET A 1 -20.32 19.01 -76.86
N ASP A 2 -21.31 19.80 -76.50
CA ASP A 2 -21.21 20.80 -75.45
C ASP A 2 -21.85 20.19 -74.20
N GLY A 3 -21.01 19.56 -73.37
CA GLY A 3 -21.44 18.84 -72.18
C GLY A 3 -21.52 19.77 -70.97
N SER A 4 -22.57 20.59 -70.89
CA SER A 4 -22.90 21.33 -69.66
C SER A 4 -23.51 20.37 -68.64
N ILE A 5 -22.85 20.17 -67.51
CA ILE A 5 -23.35 19.37 -66.39
C ILE A 5 -24.36 20.24 -65.62
N GLU A 6 -25.63 19.84 -65.61
CA GLU A 6 -26.70 20.45 -64.79
C GLU A 6 -26.41 20.27 -63.30
N TRP A 7 -26.17 21.38 -62.60
CA TRP A 7 -25.89 21.42 -61.16
C TRP A 7 -27.16 21.39 -60.28
N GLU A 8 -28.36 21.24 -60.86
CA GLU A 8 -29.63 21.44 -60.15
C GLU A 8 -30.13 20.25 -59.32
N LYS A 9 -29.31 19.21 -59.09
CA LYS A 9 -29.69 18.05 -58.26
C LYS A 9 -28.73 17.72 -57.13
N PHE A 10 -28.00 18.71 -56.61
CA PHE A 10 -27.34 18.57 -55.32
C PHE A 10 -28.29 19.00 -54.21
N HIS A 11 -29.09 18.05 -53.71
CA HIS A 11 -29.69 18.20 -52.39
C HIS A 11 -28.54 18.14 -51.36
N PRO A 12 -28.36 19.16 -50.50
CA PRO A 12 -27.44 19.05 -49.38
C PRO A 12 -27.90 17.88 -48.53
N ILE A 13 -27.08 16.84 -48.44
CA ILE A 13 -27.24 15.87 -47.36
C ILE A 13 -26.78 16.64 -46.13
N GLU A 14 -27.74 17.15 -45.38
CA GLU A 14 -27.52 17.59 -44.01
C GLU A 14 -27.18 16.33 -43.20
N ASP A 15 -25.92 15.89 -43.33
CA ASP A 15 -25.29 14.99 -42.36
C ASP A 15 -25.13 15.83 -41.09
N GLU A 16 -26.23 16.03 -40.39
CA GLU A 16 -26.29 16.40 -38.98
C GLU A 16 -25.62 15.22 -38.23
N LYS A 17 -24.30 15.17 -38.28
CA LYS A 17 -23.52 14.33 -37.40
C LYS A 17 -23.80 14.87 -36.01
N ASP A 18 -24.74 14.23 -35.33
CA ASP A 18 -24.87 14.21 -33.89
C ASP A 18 -23.51 13.83 -33.29
N PHE A 19 -22.62 14.81 -33.16
CA PHE A 19 -21.45 14.69 -32.32
C PHE A 19 -22.01 14.60 -30.90
N PRO A 20 -21.84 13.48 -30.19
CA PRO A 20 -22.36 13.36 -28.84
C PRO A 20 -21.71 14.46 -28.00
N ASN A 21 -22.49 15.50 -27.72
CA ASN A 21 -22.16 16.58 -26.81
C ASN A 21 -22.16 15.98 -25.41
N SER A 22 -21.10 15.24 -25.10
CA SER A 22 -20.90 14.64 -23.79
C SER A 22 -20.60 15.76 -22.80
N LYS A 23 -21.66 16.35 -22.27
CA LYS A 23 -21.61 17.33 -21.17
C LYS A 23 -21.00 16.74 -19.89
N ASP A 24 -20.65 15.44 -19.89
CA ASP A 24 -20.13 14.69 -18.74
C ASP A 24 -18.70 14.16 -18.98
N ARG A 25 -17.79 15.02 -19.47
CA ARG A 25 -16.34 14.69 -19.54
C ARG A 25 -15.77 14.54 -18.14
N ARG A 26 -15.43 13.32 -17.72
CA ARG A 26 -14.85 13.05 -16.39
C ARG A 26 -13.35 12.82 -16.45
N CYS A 27 -12.66 13.30 -15.42
CA CYS A 27 -11.23 13.09 -15.28
C CYS A 27 -10.95 11.59 -15.04
N PRO A 28 -10.13 10.92 -15.88
CA PRO A 28 -9.84 9.49 -15.73
C PRO A 28 -9.11 9.15 -14.43
N ARG A 29 -8.60 10.16 -13.69
CA ARG A 29 -7.87 9.94 -12.43
C ARG A 29 -8.72 10.06 -11.17
N CYS A 30 -9.69 10.97 -11.14
CA CYS A 30 -10.45 11.30 -9.92
C CYS A 30 -11.95 11.38 -10.12
N GLY A 31 -12.45 11.13 -11.34
CA GLY A 31 -13.87 11.13 -11.66
C GLY A 31 -14.56 12.50 -11.65
N THR A 32 -13.84 13.56 -11.26
CA THR A 32 -14.34 14.95 -11.24
C THR A 32 -14.65 15.43 -12.67
N PRO A 33 -15.75 16.17 -12.88
CA PRO A 33 -16.06 16.76 -14.18
C PRO A 33 -14.94 17.70 -14.65
N VAL A 34 -14.63 17.63 -15.93
CA VAL A 34 -13.58 18.41 -16.58
C VAL A 34 -14.22 19.59 -17.29
N SER A 35 -14.03 20.78 -16.73
CA SER A 35 -14.46 22.04 -17.33
C SER A 35 -13.34 22.71 -18.14
N GLY A 36 -13.73 23.51 -19.14
CA GLY A 36 -12.84 24.29 -20.00
C GLY A 36 -12.66 23.69 -21.39
N ARG A 37 -11.47 23.91 -21.99
CA ARG A 37 -11.14 23.58 -23.40
C ARG A 37 -11.66 22.19 -23.83
N PRO A 38 -12.23 22.04 -25.04
CA PRO A 38 -12.78 20.77 -25.53
C PRO A 38 -11.82 19.58 -25.43
N ASN A 39 -10.52 19.81 -25.66
CA ASN A 39 -9.48 18.76 -25.61
C ASN A 39 -8.86 18.54 -24.22
N LYS A 40 -9.41 19.16 -23.17
CA LYS A 40 -8.92 18.99 -21.80
C LYS A 40 -9.43 17.65 -21.25
N ILE A 41 -8.50 16.74 -20.95
CA ILE A 41 -8.77 15.38 -20.46
C ILE A 41 -8.75 15.29 -18.92
N TYR A 42 -7.95 16.13 -18.26
CA TYR A 42 -7.74 16.07 -16.80
C TYR A 42 -8.27 17.32 -16.11
N CYS A 43 -8.82 17.18 -14.91
CA CYS A 43 -9.33 18.32 -14.13
C CYS A 43 -8.21 19.29 -13.71
N SER A 44 -7.02 18.77 -13.38
CA SER A 44 -5.86 19.53 -12.90
C SER A 44 -4.52 19.03 -13.46
N GLY A 45 -3.49 19.87 -13.38
CA GLY A 45 -2.11 19.49 -13.71
C GLY A 45 -1.59 18.35 -12.84
N ASN A 46 -2.01 18.29 -11.56
CA ASN A 46 -1.67 17.20 -10.64
C ASN A 46 -2.29 15.87 -11.07
N CYS A 47 -3.56 15.87 -11.50
CA CYS A 47 -4.20 14.67 -12.03
C CYS A 47 -3.52 14.19 -13.31
N ARG A 48 -3.14 15.11 -14.21
CA ARG A 48 -2.36 14.79 -15.41
C ARG A 48 -1.00 14.17 -15.05
N LYS A 49 -0.28 14.76 -14.09
CA LYS A 49 1.04 14.28 -13.64
C LYS A 49 0.92 12.91 -12.98
N ARG A 50 0.02 12.74 -12.01
CA ARG A 50 -0.21 11.47 -11.29
C ARG A 50 -0.75 10.35 -12.18
N HIS A 51 -1.49 10.69 -13.24
CA HIS A 51 -1.93 9.72 -14.23
C HIS A 51 -0.77 9.23 -15.12
N ARG A 52 0.21 10.10 -15.39
CA ARG A 52 1.43 9.74 -16.14
C ARG A 52 2.50 9.07 -15.26
N GLU A 53 2.49 9.33 -13.96
CA GLU A 53 3.40 8.66 -13.02
C GLU A 53 3.14 7.16 -13.02
N GLY A 54 4.13 6.37 -13.45
CA GLY A 54 4.10 4.92 -13.34
C GLY A 54 3.97 4.47 -11.89
N LYS A 55 3.40 3.28 -11.68
CA LYS A 55 3.30 2.68 -10.34
C LYS A 55 4.71 2.53 -9.75
N ARG A 56 4.99 3.21 -8.65
CA ARG A 56 6.26 3.06 -7.90
C ARG A 56 6.22 1.79 -7.06
N ASN A 57 6.32 0.63 -7.70
CA ASN A 57 6.43 -0.67 -7.04
C ASN A 57 7.86 -1.22 -7.19
N ALA A 58 8.22 -2.23 -6.40
CA ALA A 58 9.55 -2.84 -6.45
C ALA A 58 9.86 -3.52 -7.80
N ALA A 59 8.85 -3.84 -8.60
CA ALA A 59 9.02 -4.36 -9.95
C ALA A 59 9.55 -3.29 -10.91
N LEU A 60 9.03 -2.06 -10.79
CA LEU A 60 9.30 -0.95 -11.74
C LEU A 60 10.32 0.08 -11.22
N SER A 61 10.69 0.04 -9.93
CA SER A 61 11.62 1.00 -9.32
C SER A 61 12.73 0.32 -8.52
N MET A 62 13.98 0.55 -8.92
CA MET A 62 15.17 0.07 -8.20
C MET A 62 15.27 0.63 -6.78
N ALA A 63 14.95 1.92 -6.60
CA ALA A 63 14.95 2.54 -5.27
C ALA A 63 13.95 1.86 -4.33
N LYS A 64 12.73 1.58 -4.81
CA LYS A 64 11.72 0.90 -3.99
C LYS A 64 12.10 -0.56 -3.68
N ARG A 65 12.80 -1.23 -4.61
CA ARG A 65 13.34 -2.56 -4.38
C ARG A 65 14.38 -2.58 -3.28
N ARG A 66 15.29 -1.60 -3.28
CA ARG A 66 16.31 -1.44 -2.22
C ARG A 66 15.68 -1.16 -0.86
N GLU A 67 14.73 -0.22 -0.80
CA GLU A 67 14.00 0.11 0.43
C GLU A 67 13.29 -1.13 1.01
N ASN A 68 12.62 -1.90 0.16
CA ASN A 68 11.98 -3.15 0.58
C ASN A 68 13.01 -4.17 1.08
N ALA A 69 14.16 -4.31 0.39
CA ALA A 69 15.21 -5.24 0.80
C ALA A 69 15.76 -4.89 2.19
N GLU A 70 16.02 -3.61 2.46
CA GLU A 70 16.49 -3.13 3.76
C GLU A 70 15.43 -3.37 4.85
N LEU A 71 14.15 -3.13 4.56
CA LEU A 71 13.04 -3.39 5.47
C LEU A 71 12.95 -4.88 5.84
N TYR A 72 13.02 -5.77 4.85
CA TYR A 72 12.92 -7.21 5.06
C TYR A 72 14.17 -7.81 5.73
N ASP A 73 15.36 -7.32 5.39
CA ASP A 73 16.61 -7.73 6.06
C ASP A 73 16.56 -7.38 7.55
N ARG A 74 16.12 -6.16 7.87
CA ARG A 74 15.94 -5.74 9.26
C ARG A 74 14.89 -6.60 9.99
N ALA A 75 13.77 -6.91 9.34
CA ALA A 75 12.75 -7.79 9.93
C ALA A 75 13.29 -9.20 10.24
N LYS A 76 14.15 -9.73 9.36
CA LYS A 76 14.83 -11.01 9.58
C LYS A 76 15.76 -10.95 10.78
N ARG A 77 16.62 -9.93 10.89
CA ARG A 77 17.52 -9.76 12.04
C ARG A 77 16.77 -9.67 13.37
N LEU A 78 15.67 -8.91 13.41
CA LEU A 78 14.82 -8.84 14.62
C LEU A 78 14.21 -10.19 14.99
N THR A 79 13.82 -10.97 13.98
CA THR A 79 13.31 -12.33 14.18
C THR A 79 14.40 -13.22 14.77
N GLU A 80 15.63 -13.15 14.26
CA GLU A 80 16.77 -13.89 14.83
C GLU A 80 17.06 -13.48 16.27
N MET A 81 17.10 -12.19 16.57
CA MET A 81 17.30 -11.67 17.93
C MET A 81 16.22 -12.18 18.91
N LEU A 82 14.95 -12.20 18.47
CA LEU A 82 13.85 -12.73 19.28
C LEU A 82 14.08 -14.20 19.67
N TYR A 83 14.55 -15.03 18.73
CA TYR A 83 14.71 -16.46 18.98
C TYR A 83 16.05 -16.83 19.62
N LEU A 84 17.08 -16.00 19.47
CA LEU A 84 18.31 -16.06 20.26
C LEU A 84 18.06 -15.68 21.73
N THR A 85 17.09 -14.81 21.99
CA THR A 85 16.68 -14.44 23.36
C THR A 85 16.07 -15.65 24.08
N PRO A 86 16.46 -15.91 25.35
CA PRO A 86 15.87 -16.98 26.15
C PRO A 86 14.34 -16.88 26.23
N PRO A 87 13.58 -17.99 26.18
CA PRO A 87 12.12 -17.98 26.12
C PRO A 87 11.44 -17.10 27.18
N ILE A 88 11.97 -17.11 28.41
CA ILE A 88 11.44 -16.33 29.54
C ILE A 88 11.55 -14.82 29.29
N LYS A 89 12.59 -14.37 28.57
CA LYS A 89 12.86 -12.95 28.29
C LYS A 89 12.20 -12.45 26.99
N ARG A 90 11.67 -13.34 26.14
CA ARG A 90 11.09 -12.96 24.84
C ARG A 90 9.88 -12.03 24.97
N LEU A 91 9.08 -12.21 26.02
CA LEU A 91 7.92 -11.34 26.29
C LEU A 91 8.34 -9.90 26.62
N GLY A 92 9.40 -9.74 27.43
CA GLY A 92 9.99 -8.43 27.71
C GLY A 92 10.57 -7.79 26.45
N PHE A 93 11.35 -8.55 25.69
CA PHE A 93 11.91 -8.08 24.41
C PHE A 93 10.83 -7.61 23.42
N MET A 94 9.71 -8.34 23.32
CA MET A 94 8.60 -7.93 22.45
C MET A 94 7.90 -6.66 22.96
N LYS A 95 7.75 -6.52 24.28
CA LYS A 95 7.21 -5.30 24.90
C LYS A 95 8.08 -4.10 24.54
N ASP A 96 9.39 -4.21 24.72
CA ASP A 96 10.34 -3.13 24.45
C ASP A 96 10.29 -2.69 22.97
N LEU A 97 10.20 -3.65 22.03
CA LEU A 97 10.04 -3.32 20.61
C LEU A 97 8.75 -2.56 20.31
N ILE A 98 7.63 -2.95 20.93
CA ILE A 98 6.34 -2.28 20.73
C ILE A 98 6.37 -0.89 21.35
N ASP A 99 6.95 -0.74 22.53
CA ASP A 99 7.10 0.56 23.21
C ASP A 99 7.94 1.51 22.35
N ILE A 100 9.10 1.06 21.83
CA ILE A 100 9.93 1.84 20.90
C ILE A 100 9.12 2.22 19.65
N ALA A 101 8.37 1.28 19.07
CA ALA A 101 7.58 1.55 17.88
C ALA A 101 6.44 2.58 18.13
N ARG A 102 5.86 2.57 19.33
CA ARG A 102 4.82 3.51 19.79
C ARG A 102 5.36 4.91 20.03
N THR A 103 6.56 5.07 20.57
CA THR A 103 7.14 6.39 20.90
C THR A 103 7.29 7.32 19.69
N GLY A 104 7.33 6.79 18.47
CA GLY A 104 7.59 7.62 17.29
C GLY A 104 8.99 7.46 16.72
N HIS A 105 9.97 7.14 17.58
CA HIS A 105 11.40 7.27 17.26
C HIS A 105 11.86 6.43 16.07
N ASP A 106 11.28 5.23 15.89
CA ASP A 106 11.64 4.34 14.79
C ASP A 106 10.44 4.03 13.90
N ALA A 107 10.28 4.83 12.85
CA ALA A 107 9.22 4.66 11.86
C ALA A 107 9.35 3.32 11.11
N GLN A 108 10.58 2.89 10.81
CA GLN A 108 10.81 1.65 10.07
C GLN A 108 10.47 0.43 10.93
N LEU A 109 10.77 0.45 12.23
CA LEU A 109 10.34 -0.60 13.16
C LEU A 109 8.81 -0.67 13.21
N ARG A 110 8.13 0.47 13.32
CA ARG A 110 6.66 0.52 13.27
C ARG A 110 6.09 -0.09 11.99
N ASP A 111 6.70 0.22 10.85
CA ASP A 111 6.29 -0.34 9.56
C ASP A 111 6.54 -1.86 9.52
N ILE A 112 7.68 -2.34 10.02
CA ILE A 112 7.99 -3.78 10.08
C ILE A 112 6.97 -4.53 10.94
N LEU A 113 6.70 -4.04 12.16
CA LEU A 113 5.78 -4.72 13.08
C LEU A 113 4.34 -4.73 12.55
N SER A 114 3.93 -3.69 11.82
CA SER A 114 2.59 -3.57 11.24
C SER A 114 2.45 -4.04 9.79
N ASN A 115 3.52 -4.58 9.20
CA ASN A 115 3.53 -5.00 7.80
C ASN A 115 2.59 -6.20 7.57
N GLN A 116 1.48 -5.97 6.86
CA GLN A 116 0.50 -7.01 6.58
C GLN A 116 1.05 -8.14 5.71
N THR A 117 2.00 -7.85 4.81
CA THR A 117 2.67 -8.87 4.01
C THR A 117 3.39 -9.83 4.93
N LEU A 118 4.21 -9.36 5.87
CA LEU A 118 4.95 -10.21 6.83
C LEU A 118 4.05 -10.99 7.79
N ILE A 119 2.85 -10.47 8.11
CA ILE A 119 1.87 -11.13 8.95
C ILE A 119 1.20 -12.29 8.21
N ASN A 120 0.84 -12.07 6.94
CA ASN A 120 0.06 -12.99 6.11
C ASN A 120 0.90 -13.79 5.09
N LEU A 121 2.23 -13.86 5.28
CA LEU A 121 3.10 -14.60 4.36
C LEU A 121 2.64 -16.05 4.22
N SER A 122 2.55 -16.52 2.96
CA SER A 122 2.41 -17.94 2.65
C SER A 122 3.64 -18.70 3.14
N TRP A 123 3.51 -20.00 3.43
CA TRP A 123 4.60 -20.79 4.02
C TRP A 123 5.87 -20.77 3.16
N SER A 124 5.74 -20.90 1.84
CA SER A 124 6.86 -20.89 0.88
C SER A 124 7.65 -19.59 0.90
N GLU A 125 6.98 -18.45 1.06
CA GLU A 125 7.62 -17.13 1.12
C GLU A 125 8.17 -16.83 2.52
N LYS A 126 7.50 -17.37 3.55
CA LYS A 126 7.83 -17.17 4.96
C LYS A 126 9.16 -17.76 5.35
N GLN A 127 9.54 -18.92 4.79
CA GLN A 127 10.76 -19.64 5.15
C GLN A 127 12.00 -18.75 5.22
N LYS A 128 12.19 -17.84 4.25
CA LYS A 128 13.38 -16.97 4.15
C LYS A 128 13.51 -15.95 5.28
N TYR A 129 12.41 -15.66 5.96
CA TYR A 129 12.32 -14.65 7.02
C TYR A 129 12.19 -15.28 8.42
N LEU A 130 12.18 -16.61 8.51
CA LEU A 130 12.11 -17.33 9.77
C LEU A 130 13.50 -17.66 10.30
N HIS A 131 13.59 -17.75 11.63
CA HIS A 131 14.78 -18.28 12.27
C HIS A 131 15.01 -19.73 11.80
N ARG A 132 16.23 -20.03 11.33
CA ARG A 132 16.62 -21.35 10.77
C ARG A 132 15.70 -21.88 9.66
N ASN A 133 14.95 -21.01 8.98
CA ASN A 133 13.98 -21.38 7.96
C ASN A 133 12.95 -22.44 8.40
N SER A 134 12.69 -22.57 9.71
CA SER A 134 11.84 -23.62 10.26
C SER A 134 10.43 -23.12 10.56
N SER A 135 9.44 -23.96 10.29
CA SER A 135 8.01 -23.69 10.52
C SER A 135 7.64 -23.50 12.00
N ASN A 136 8.51 -23.91 12.91
CA ASN A 136 8.29 -23.77 14.35
C ASN A 136 8.44 -22.31 14.83
N TYR A 137 8.97 -21.44 13.98
CA TYR A 137 9.19 -20.04 14.28
C TYR A 137 8.20 -19.15 13.53
N CYS A 138 7.91 -18.00 14.11
CA CYS A 138 7.07 -16.96 13.54
C CYS A 138 7.94 -15.79 13.08
N THR A 139 7.45 -14.99 12.14
CA THR A 139 8.13 -13.73 11.81
C THR A 139 7.97 -12.75 12.97
N ILE A 140 8.85 -11.76 13.06
CA ILE A 140 8.74 -10.70 14.09
C ILE A 140 7.34 -10.03 14.08
N SER A 141 6.77 -9.77 12.90
CA SER A 141 5.45 -9.15 12.74
C SER A 141 4.31 -10.07 13.23
N GLN A 142 4.42 -11.38 12.98
CA GLN A 142 3.45 -12.36 13.51
C GLN A 142 3.56 -12.47 15.04
N ALA A 143 4.79 -12.51 15.56
CA ALA A 143 5.02 -12.55 17.00
C ALA A 143 4.46 -11.29 17.69
N ALA A 144 4.68 -10.11 17.10
CA ALA A 144 4.12 -8.84 17.58
C ALA A 144 2.59 -8.80 17.51
N SER A 145 2.00 -9.30 16.41
CA SER A 145 0.54 -9.42 16.27
C SER A 145 -0.06 -10.33 17.34
N ASN A 146 0.54 -11.50 17.58
CA ASN A 146 0.10 -12.42 18.63
C ASN A 146 0.24 -11.80 20.02
N TYR A 147 1.32 -11.07 20.28
CA TYR A 147 1.54 -10.34 21.53
C TYR A 147 0.46 -9.27 21.75
N CYS A 148 0.20 -8.43 20.75
CA CYS A 148 -0.83 -7.39 20.81
C CYS A 148 -2.23 -7.97 21.01
N LYS A 149 -2.57 -9.07 20.32
CA LYS A 149 -3.84 -9.77 20.52
C LYS A 149 -3.98 -10.34 21.93
N ARG A 150 -2.89 -10.86 22.51
CA ARG A 150 -2.90 -11.45 23.85
C ARG A 150 -3.06 -10.40 24.95
N PHE A 151 -2.31 -9.30 24.88
CA PHE A 151 -2.24 -8.32 25.97
C PHE A 151 -3.14 -7.10 25.78
N TRP A 152 -3.26 -6.58 24.55
CA TRP A 152 -4.11 -5.42 24.22
C TRP A 152 -5.48 -5.78 23.67
N LYS A 153 -5.71 -7.04 23.26
CA LYS A 153 -6.91 -7.46 22.51
C LYS A 153 -7.15 -6.62 21.25
N ALA A 154 -6.07 -6.09 20.66
CA ALA A 154 -6.11 -5.18 19.51
C ALA A 154 -5.13 -5.61 18.42
N ASN A 155 -5.31 -5.06 17.21
CA ASN A 155 -4.37 -5.27 16.12
C ASN A 155 -3.07 -4.52 16.38
N VAL A 156 -1.95 -5.10 15.92
CA VAL A 156 -0.61 -4.49 16.08
C VAL A 156 -0.56 -3.07 15.50
N ARG A 157 -1.28 -2.81 14.41
CA ARG A 157 -1.35 -1.48 13.80
C ARG A 157 -2.03 -0.48 14.74
N ASP A 158 -3.11 -0.85 15.38
CA ASP A 158 -3.80 0.08 16.30
C ASP A 158 -2.97 0.34 17.56
N VAL A 159 -2.24 -0.67 18.03
CA VAL A 159 -1.33 -0.53 19.17
C VAL A 159 -0.16 0.37 18.82
N VAL A 160 0.56 0.11 17.73
CA VAL A 160 1.78 0.85 17.40
C VAL A 160 1.49 2.30 16.96
N TYR A 161 0.32 2.55 16.37
CA TYR A 161 -0.12 3.91 16.03
C TYR A 161 -0.84 4.64 17.18
N GLY A 162 -0.84 4.09 18.40
CA GLY A 162 -1.40 4.73 19.58
C GLY A 162 -2.93 4.88 19.58
N ARG A 163 -3.63 4.12 18.73
CA ARG A 163 -5.11 4.14 18.62
C ARG A 163 -5.78 3.23 19.64
N ALA A 164 -5.07 2.19 20.08
CA ALA A 164 -5.55 1.30 21.13
C ALA A 164 -5.27 1.91 22.52
N PRO A 165 -6.24 1.82 23.46
CA PRO A 165 -6.01 2.20 24.84
C PRO A 165 -4.86 1.38 25.43
N GLU A 166 -4.18 1.93 26.44
CA GLU A 166 -3.16 1.17 27.18
C GLU A 166 -3.79 -0.10 27.75
N PRO A 167 -3.06 -1.22 27.73
CA PRO A 167 -3.62 -2.45 28.23
C PRO A 167 -3.78 -2.27 29.74
N PRO A 168 -4.84 -2.82 30.35
CA PRO A 168 -4.92 -2.85 31.81
C PRO A 168 -3.78 -3.73 32.31
N THR A 169 -2.69 -3.11 32.75
CA THR A 169 -1.56 -3.81 33.34
C THR A 169 -2.01 -4.43 34.65
N GLY A 170 -1.80 -5.74 34.84
CA GLY A 170 -1.85 -6.31 36.18
C GLY A 170 -2.13 -7.80 36.27
N VAL A 171 -1.04 -8.59 36.28
CA VAL A 171 -0.95 -9.98 36.77
C VAL A 171 -1.71 -11.03 35.93
N VAL A 172 -0.95 -12.04 35.49
CA VAL A 172 -1.50 -13.28 34.92
C VAL A 172 -2.32 -13.96 36.03
N LYS A 173 -3.63 -14.11 35.86
CA LYS A 173 -4.42 -15.06 36.67
C LYS A 173 -4.13 -16.49 36.21
#